data_AF-A0AAV4JXR6-F1
#
_entry.id   AF-A0AAV4JXR6-F1
#
_cell.length_a   1.000
_cell.length_b   1.000
_cell.length_c   1.000
_cell.angle_alpha   90.00
_cell.angle_beta   90.00
_cell.angle_gamma   90.00
#
_symmetry.space_group_name_H-M   'P 1'
#
loop_
_entity.id
_entity.type
_entity.pdbx_description
1 polymer ?
#
loop_
_entity_poly.entity_id
_entity_poly.type
_entity_poly.pdbx_seq_one_letter_code
_entity_poly.pdbx_strand_id
1 'polypeptide(L)'
;MESELFSIKRGVRQGDPISPKLFKAAIEMIFRKAELKHGLNVDGKTLTNPRFADDVALVTEDTKNMEEQLNNLNKISLESGLKMHKGKTKYMIYFESHKNIQIDKEKIEEVPSYKYLGQQHT
;
A
#
# COMPACT_ATOMS: atom_id res chain seq x y z
N MET A 1 12.90 -6.08 -39.79
CA MET A 1 11.78 -5.42 -39.10
C MET A 1 12.38 -4.32 -38.25
N GLU A 2 12.15 -3.06 -38.61
CA GLU A 2 12.49 -1.92 -37.76
C GLU A 2 11.30 -1.65 -36.83
N SER A 3 11.59 -1.38 -35.56
CA SER A 3 10.58 -1.03 -34.56
C SER A 3 10.23 0.45 -34.65
N GLU A 4 8.94 0.78 -34.57
CA GLU A 4 8.49 2.17 -34.48
C GLU A 4 8.82 2.79 -33.12
N LEU A 5 9.26 4.05 -33.13
CA LEU A 5 9.48 4.84 -31.93
C LEU A 5 8.14 5.32 -31.37
N PHE A 6 7.96 5.21 -30.05
CA PHE A 6 6.80 5.75 -29.34
C PHE A 6 7.24 6.57 -28.11
N SER A 7 6.41 7.54 -27.73
CA SER A 7 6.66 8.35 -26.53
C SER A 7 6.05 7.72 -25.29
N ILE A 8 6.86 7.53 -24.24
CA ILE A 8 6.39 7.07 -22.94
C ILE A 8 5.81 8.27 -22.19
N LYS A 9 4.51 8.25 -21.90
CA LYS A 9 3.82 9.33 -21.16
C LYS A 9 3.77 9.10 -19.65
N ARG A 10 3.97 7.86 -19.19
CA ARG A 10 3.86 7.46 -17.79
C ARG A 10 4.69 6.21 -17.50
N GLY A 11 5.24 6.15 -16.30
CA GLY A 11 6.03 5.02 -15.82
C GLY A 11 7.51 5.32 -15.82
N VAL A 12 8.28 4.36 -15.33
CA VAL A 12 9.74 4.41 -15.28
C VAL A 12 10.28 3.25 -16.12
N ARG A 13 11.45 3.41 -16.73
CA ARG A 13 12.03 2.37 -17.59
C ARG A 13 12.58 1.23 -16.74
N GLN A 14 12.10 0.01 -16.93
CA GLN A 14 12.67 -1.16 -16.26
C GLN A 14 14.12 -1.39 -16.72
N GLY A 15 15.00 -1.73 -15.78
CA GLY A 15 16.44 -1.89 -16.03
C GLY A 15 17.25 -0.59 -16.04
N ASP A 16 16.59 0.58 -15.94
CA ASP A 16 17.30 1.84 -15.75
C ASP A 16 17.70 2.02 -14.27
N PRO A 17 18.99 2.30 -13.97
CA PRO A 17 19.46 2.49 -12.60
C PRO A 17 18.74 3.58 -11.78
N ILE A 18 18.13 4.56 -12.44
CA ILE A 18 17.44 5.68 -11.78
C ILE A 18 15.98 5.35 -11.45
N SER A 19 15.35 4.47 -12.24
CA SER A 19 13.93 4.13 -12.11
C SER A 19 13.48 3.72 -10.71
N PRO A 20 14.24 2.89 -9.94
CA PRO A 20 13.84 2.54 -8.57
C PRO A 20 13.74 3.75 -7.64
N LYS A 21 14.64 4.72 -7.77
CA LYS A 21 14.64 5.93 -6.93
C LYS A 21 13.45 6.82 -7.25
N LEU A 22 13.15 7.01 -8.54
CA LEU A 22 11.99 7.80 -8.98
C LEU A 22 10.68 7.16 -8.55
N PHE A 23 10.55 5.84 -8.69
CA PHE A 23 9.37 5.12 -8.24
C PHE A 23 9.19 5.25 -6.73
N LYS A 24 10.25 5.06 -5.94
CA LYS A 24 10.22 5.23 -4.49
C LYS A 24 9.82 6.66 -4.08
N ALA A 25 10.32 7.68 -4.77
CA ALA A 25 9.96 9.07 -4.51
C ALA A 25 8.47 9.34 -4.78
N ALA A 26 7.91 8.78 -5.85
CA ALA A 26 6.48 8.90 -6.16
C ALA A 26 5.61 8.23 -5.09
N ILE A 27 5.98 7.03 -4.63
CA ILE A 27 5.30 6.32 -3.54
C ILE A 27 5.38 7.12 -2.23
N GLU A 28 6.55 7.66 -1.88
CA GLU A 28 6.72 8.48 -0.68
C GLU A 28 5.83 9.74 -0.72
N MET A 29 5.69 10.38 -1.88
CA MET A 29 4.79 11.52 -2.05
C MET A 29 3.32 11.15 -1.80
N ILE A 30 2.89 9.97 -2.29
CA ILE A 30 1.54 9.44 -2.04
C ILE A 30 1.30 9.23 -0.55
N PHE A 31 2.24 8.60 0.16
CA PHE A 31 2.10 8.37 1.60
C PHE A 31 2.08 9.66 2.42
N ARG A 32 2.88 10.65 2.03
CA ARG A 32 2.86 11.97 2.67
C ARG A 32 1.53 12.67 2.48
N LYS A 33 0.99 12.64 1.27
CA LYS A 33 -0.32 13.24 0.97
C LYS A 33 -1.47 12.47 1.64
N ALA A 34 -1.33 11.16 1.85
CA ALA A 34 -2.31 10.33 2.51
C ALA A 34 -2.43 10.56 4.02
N GLU A 35 -1.44 11.21 4.64
CA GLU A 35 -1.45 11.57 6.07
C GLU A 35 -2.03 10.47 6.97
N LEU A 36 -1.43 9.29 6.96
CA LEU A 36 -1.87 8.19 7.80
C LEU A 36 -1.67 8.56 9.27
N LYS A 37 -2.77 8.75 10.01
CA LYS A 37 -2.79 9.25 11.40
C LYS A 37 -3.10 8.17 12.43
N HIS A 38 -3.76 7.09 12.00
CA HIS A 38 -4.19 6.01 12.86
C HIS A 38 -3.24 4.83 12.70
N GLY A 39 -2.47 4.55 13.75
CA GLY A 39 -1.48 3.49 13.76
C GLY A 39 -1.35 2.89 15.15
N LEU A 40 -0.49 1.89 15.30
CA LEU A 40 -0.22 1.25 16.57
C LEU A 40 0.78 2.08 17.39
N ASN A 41 0.52 2.29 18.68
CA ASN A 41 1.52 2.84 19.58
C ASN A 41 2.57 1.78 19.93
N VAL A 42 3.81 2.04 19.56
CA VAL A 42 4.99 1.22 19.89
C VAL A 42 5.99 2.13 20.59
N ASP A 43 6.20 1.90 21.88
CA ASP A 43 7.13 2.67 22.72
C ASP A 43 6.97 4.20 22.62
N GLY A 44 5.72 4.68 22.62
CA GLY A 44 5.39 6.10 22.54
C GLY A 44 5.47 6.70 21.13
N LYS A 45 5.67 5.87 20.10
CA LYS A 45 5.66 6.29 18.68
C LYS A 45 4.53 5.59 17.93
N THR A 46 3.82 6.34 17.10
CA THR A 46 2.78 5.77 16.23
C THR A 46 3.40 5.15 14.98
N LEU A 47 3.31 3.82 14.88
CA LEU A 47 3.65 3.06 13.68
C LEU A 47 2.41 2.94 12.80
N THR A 48 2.43 3.50 11.59
CA THR A 48 1.28 3.47 10.68
C THR A 48 1.53 2.59 9.45
N ASN A 49 2.73 2.67 8.88
CA ASN A 49 3.04 2.02 7.62
C ASN A 49 4.50 1.54 7.50
N PRO A 50 4.82 0.34 8.01
CA PRO A 50 6.08 -0.34 7.70
C PRO A 50 6.27 -0.49 6.17
N ARG A 51 7.40 0.00 5.64
CA ARG A 51 7.71 -0.05 4.21
C ARG A 51 9.10 -0.59 3.99
N PHE A 52 9.23 -1.54 3.07
CA PHE A 52 10.52 -2.07 2.64
C PHE A 52 10.49 -2.33 1.14
N ALA A 53 11.39 -1.68 0.40
CA ALA A 53 11.37 -1.67 -1.06
C ALA A 53 9.97 -1.33 -1.62
N ASP A 54 9.35 -2.28 -2.32
CA ASP A 54 8.01 -2.23 -2.90
C ASP A 54 6.91 -2.82 -2.00
N ASP A 55 7.28 -3.45 -0.88
CA ASP A 55 6.33 -4.00 0.10
C ASP A 55 5.89 -2.95 1.13
N VAL A 56 4.58 -2.77 1.25
CA VAL A 56 3.94 -1.88 2.22
C VAL A 56 3.00 -2.68 3.10
N ALA A 57 3.13 -2.54 4.41
CA ALA A 57 2.10 -2.91 5.37
C ALA A 57 1.44 -1.65 5.95
N LEU A 58 0.14 -1.72 6.23
CA LEU A 58 -0.56 -0.72 7.05
C LEU A 58 -0.99 -1.40 8.35
N VAL A 59 -0.84 -0.69 9.47
CA VAL A 59 -1.25 -1.18 10.78
C VAL A 59 -2.11 -0.13 11.46
N THR A 60 -3.19 -0.56 12.11
CA THR A 60 -4.16 0.28 12.83
C THR A 60 -4.65 -0.46 14.07
N GLU A 61 -5.20 0.27 15.03
CA GLU A 61 -5.77 -0.30 16.26
C GLU A 61 -7.14 -0.96 16.02
N ASP A 62 -7.90 -0.46 15.04
CA ASP A 62 -9.24 -0.97 14.71
C ASP A 62 -9.47 -1.05 13.19
N THR A 63 -10.47 -1.85 12.79
CA THR A 63 -10.78 -2.08 11.37
C THR A 63 -11.38 -0.86 10.67
N LYS A 64 -12.04 0.05 11.41
CA LYS A 64 -12.69 1.22 10.82
C LYS A 64 -11.63 2.20 10.32
N ASN A 65 -10.64 2.48 11.15
CA ASN A 65 -9.48 3.28 10.80
C ASN A 65 -8.65 2.60 9.69
N MET A 66 -8.56 1.27 9.67
CA MET A 66 -7.93 0.54 8.56
C MET A 66 -8.62 0.82 7.23
N GLU A 67 -9.95 0.66 7.18
CA GLU A 67 -10.75 0.86 5.98
C GLU A 67 -10.69 2.32 5.50
N GLU A 68 -10.81 3.29 6.40
CA GLU A 68 -10.73 4.71 6.06
C GLU A 68 -9.36 5.06 5.45
N GLN A 69 -8.27 4.63 6.09
CA GLN A 69 -6.92 4.90 5.61
C GLN A 69 -6.61 4.20 4.29
N LEU A 70 -7.07 2.95 4.10
CA LEU A 70 -6.93 2.22 2.84
C LEU A 70 -7.66 2.93 1.69
N ASN A 71 -8.88 3.40 1.91
CA ASN A 71 -9.64 4.13 0.90
C ASN A 71 -9.00 5.48 0.57
N ASN A 72 -8.51 6.22 1.58
CA ASN A 72 -7.78 7.46 1.35
C ASN A 72 -6.49 7.23 0.54
N LEU A 73 -5.72 6.21 0.91
CA LEU A 73 -4.49 5.83 0.20
C LEU A 73 -4.78 5.44 -1.24
N ASN A 74 -5.84 4.67 -1.48
CA ASN A 74 -6.27 4.29 -2.81
C ASN A 74 -6.67 5.51 -3.66
N LYS A 75 -7.47 6.43 -3.11
CA LYS A 75 -7.84 7.69 -3.78
C LYS A 75 -6.61 8.49 -4.21
N ILE A 76 -5.67 8.72 -3.30
CA ILE A 76 -4.47 9.52 -3.57
C ILE A 76 -3.52 8.81 -4.54
N SER A 77 -3.46 7.48 -4.46
CA SER A 77 -2.73 6.67 -5.43
C SER A 77 -3.30 6.88 -6.83
N LEU A 78 -4.63 6.82 -6.99
CA LEU A 78 -5.29 7.04 -8.29
C LEU A 78 -5.04 8.44 -8.84
N GLU A 79 -5.10 9.48 -8.00
CA GLU A 79 -4.75 10.86 -8.38
C GLU A 79 -3.30 10.99 -8.85
N SER A 80 -2.38 10.26 -8.22
CA SER A 80 -0.96 10.21 -8.58
C SER A 80 -0.68 9.24 -9.72
N GLY A 81 -1.71 8.53 -10.16
CA GLY A 81 -1.64 7.62 -11.28
C GLY A 81 -1.18 6.20 -10.99
N LEU A 82 -1.20 5.78 -9.75
CA LEU A 82 -0.98 4.40 -9.37
C LEU A 82 -2.32 3.75 -9.02
N LYS A 83 -2.48 2.49 -9.42
CA LYS A 83 -3.67 1.71 -9.09
C LYS A 83 -3.27 0.64 -8.09
N MET A 84 -3.96 0.59 -6.96
CA MET A 84 -3.79 -0.50 -6.00
C MET A 84 -4.29 -1.81 -6.61
N HIS A 85 -3.49 -2.88 -6.48
CA HIS A 85 -3.90 -4.20 -6.94
C HIS A 85 -4.69 -4.92 -5.85
N LYS A 86 -6.01 -4.68 -5.79
CA LYS A 86 -6.90 -5.19 -4.74
C LYS A 86 -6.83 -6.71 -4.55
N GLY A 87 -6.65 -7.49 -5.61
CA GLY A 87 -6.46 -8.95 -5.51
C GLY A 87 -5.14 -9.40 -4.85
N LYS A 88 -4.15 -8.50 -4.73
CA LYS A 88 -2.88 -8.73 -4.03
C LYS A 88 -2.86 -8.08 -2.64
N THR A 89 -3.68 -7.06 -2.42
CA THR A 89 -3.92 -6.51 -1.08
C THR A 89 -4.68 -7.53 -0.24
N LYS A 90 -4.20 -7.79 0.97
CA LYS A 90 -4.81 -8.67 1.98
C LYS A 90 -4.83 -7.94 3.32
N TYR A 91 -5.69 -8.38 4.23
CA TYR A 91 -5.67 -7.89 5.60
C TYR A 91 -5.79 -9.05 6.60
N MET A 92 -5.44 -8.75 7.85
CA MET A 92 -5.45 -9.67 8.96
C MET A 92 -5.93 -8.93 10.21
N ILE A 93 -6.65 -9.62 11.08
CA ILE A 93 -7.16 -9.08 12.35
C ILE A 93 -6.70 -10.00 13.48
N TYR A 94 -6.16 -9.41 14.55
CA TYR A 94 -5.66 -10.16 15.71
C TYR A 94 -6.66 -10.23 16.88
N PHE A 95 -7.32 -9.12 17.21
CA PHE A 95 -8.08 -8.99 18.47
C PHE A 95 -9.53 -8.50 18.30
N GLU A 96 -9.96 -8.13 17.09
CA GLU A 96 -11.34 -7.71 16.82
C GLU A 96 -12.20 -8.83 16.25
N SER A 97 -13.52 -8.68 16.36
CA SER A 97 -14.48 -9.50 15.63
C SER A 97 -14.32 -9.29 14.13
N HIS A 98 -14.47 -10.37 13.36
CA HIS A 98 -14.26 -10.36 11.91
C HIS A 98 -15.18 -9.31 11.26
N LYS A 99 -14.58 -8.37 10.54
CA LYS A 99 -15.28 -7.32 9.79
C LYS A 99 -14.76 -7.27 8.37
N ASN A 100 -15.68 -7.20 7.43
CA ASN A 100 -15.34 -7.04 6.02
C ASN A 100 -14.72 -5.65 5.80
N ILE A 101 -13.49 -5.62 5.31
CA ILE A 101 -12.83 -4.40 4.84
C ILE A 101 -13.02 -4.26 3.33
N GLN A 102 -13.31 -3.05 2.86
CA GLN A 102 -13.54 -2.74 1.46
C GLN A 102 -12.65 -1.59 0.95
N ILE A 103 -12.22 -1.69 -0.30
CA ILE A 103 -11.54 -0.60 -1.03
C ILE A 103 -12.34 -0.31 -2.31
N ASP A 104 -12.86 0.92 -2.43
CA ASP A 104 -13.82 1.30 -3.48
C ASP A 104 -14.99 0.29 -3.58
N LYS A 105 -15.61 -0.08 -2.44
CA LYS A 105 -16.71 -1.06 -2.36
C LYS A 105 -16.35 -2.49 -2.77
N GLU A 106 -15.09 -2.78 -3.05
CA GLU A 106 -14.60 -4.13 -3.34
C GLU A 106 -14.04 -4.75 -2.07
N LYS A 107 -14.56 -5.91 -1.69
CA LYS A 107 -14.10 -6.64 -0.51
C LYS A 107 -12.65 -7.09 -0.69
N ILE A 108 -11.82 -6.81 0.31
CA ILE A 108 -10.45 -7.32 0.38
C ILE A 108 -10.47 -8.70 1.07
N GLU A 109 -9.55 -9.58 0.69
CA GLU A 109 -9.46 -10.90 1.30
C GLU A 109 -8.80 -10.79 2.68
N GLU A 110 -9.47 -11.41 3.66
CA GLU A 110 -8.93 -11.65 4.99
C GLU A 110 -8.08 -12.92 4.96
N VAL A 111 -6.87 -12.86 5.51
CA VAL A 111 -5.97 -13.99 5.58
C VAL A 111 -5.59 -14.32 7.02
N PRO A 112 -5.47 -15.62 7.38
CA PRO A 112 -5.08 -16.04 8.73
C PRO A 112 -3.59 -15.89 8.99
N SER A 113 -2.79 -15.61 7.96
CA SER A 113 -1.38 -15.25 8.09
C SER A 113 -0.91 -14.52 6.83
N TYR A 114 0.14 -13.71 6.96
CA TYR A 114 0.80 -13.07 5.83
C TYR A 114 2.32 -13.22 5.93
N LYS A 115 2.99 -13.29 4.77
CA LYS A 115 4.45 -13.30 4.69
C LYS A 115 4.93 -11.89 4.38
N TYR A 116 5.76 -11.34 5.26
CA TYR A 116 6.38 -10.03 5.08
C TYR A 116 7.88 -10.14 5.32
N LEU A 117 8.65 -9.75 4.31
CA LEU A 117 10.13 -9.78 4.35
C LEU A 117 10.72 -11.15 4.72
N GLY A 118 10.06 -12.23 4.29
CA GLY A 118 10.50 -13.59 4.58
C GLY A 118 9.93 -14.18 5.87
N GLN A 119 9.38 -13.35 6.76
CA GLN A 119 8.77 -13.78 8.01
C GLN A 119 7.27 -14.01 7.85
N GLN A 120 6.78 -15.13 8.36
CA GLN A 120 5.34 -15.40 8.44
C GLN A 120 4.80 -14.80 9.74
N HIS A 121 3.73 -14.03 9.60
CA HIS A 121 2.95 -13.49 10.69
C HIS A 121 1.62 -14.23 10.71
N THR A 122 1.37 -14.96 11.78
CA THR A 122 0.12 -15.68 12.07
C THR A 122 -0.55 -15.02 13.27
#